data_AF-A0A5J5LL70-F1
#
_entry.id   AF-A0A5J5LL70-F1
#
_cell.length_a   1.000
_cell.length_b   1.000
_cell.length_c   1.000
_cell.angle_alpha   90.00
_cell.angle_beta   90.00
_cell.angle_gamma   90.00
#
_symmetry.space_group_name_H-M   'P 1'
#
loop_
_entity.id
_entity.type
_entity.pdbx_description
1 polymer ?
#
loop_
_entity_poly.entity_id
_entity_poly.type
_entity_poly.pdbx_seq_one_letter_code
_entity_poly.pdbx_strand_id
1 'polypeptide(L)'
;MNQNTEPPVDVEEAIARIDSRGAKIQREQLERTLSQLQQDGELTADQRLAVEKLSERLVDRLLAVPRATLQDAARSADDERIETAISLFE
;
A
#
# COMPACT_ATOMS: atom_id res chain seq x y z
N MET A 1 32.22 20.78 13.13
CA MET A 1 31.26 19.69 13.40
C MET A 1 30.00 20.06 12.65
N ASN A 2 29.90 19.61 11.40
CA ASN A 2 28.76 19.93 10.54
C ASN A 2 27.78 18.79 10.72
N GLN A 3 26.76 18.98 11.53
CA GLN A 3 25.61 18.09 11.54
C GLN A 3 24.88 18.37 10.23
N ASN A 4 25.11 17.54 9.22
CA ASN A 4 24.23 17.41 8.08
C ASN A 4 22.89 16.94 8.63
N THR A 5 22.02 17.87 8.97
CA THR A 5 20.63 17.57 9.31
C THR A 5 19.98 17.18 7.99
N GLU A 6 19.91 15.87 7.73
CA GLU A 6 18.95 15.35 6.75
C GLU A 6 17.56 15.91 7.09
N PRO A 7 16.74 16.25 6.08
CA PRO A 7 15.40 16.71 6.33
C PRO A 7 14.65 15.64 7.14
N PRO A 8 13.78 16.05 8.08
CA PRO A 8 13.02 15.10 8.88
C PRO A 8 12.26 14.14 7.97
N VAL A 9 12.28 12.87 8.33
CA VAL A 9 11.71 11.79 7.54
C VAL A 9 10.18 11.95 7.48
N ASP A 10 9.63 12.13 6.27
CA ASP A 10 8.21 12.43 6.05
C ASP A 10 7.37 11.13 6.01
N VAL A 11 6.68 10.85 7.11
CA VAL A 11 5.83 9.68 7.28
C VAL A 11 4.61 9.72 6.36
N GLU A 12 4.02 10.90 6.18
CA GLU A 12 2.90 11.09 5.26
C GLU A 12 3.31 10.79 3.82
N GLU A 13 4.52 11.18 3.42
CA GLU A 13 5.07 10.84 2.11
C GLU A 13 5.26 9.33 1.95
N ALA A 14 5.84 8.66 2.95
CA ALA A 14 5.99 7.20 2.94
C ALA A 14 4.64 6.48 2.83
N ILE A 15 3.63 6.93 3.58
CA ILE A 15 2.25 6.41 3.49
C ILE A 15 1.69 6.60 2.07
N ALA A 16 1.88 7.79 1.48
CA ALA A 16 1.43 8.05 0.12
C ALA A 16 2.13 7.15 -0.92
N ARG A 17 3.44 6.86 -0.73
CA ARG A 17 4.20 5.97 -1.62
C ARG A 17 3.71 4.52 -1.52
N ILE A 18 3.50 3.97 -0.31
CA ILE A 18 2.97 2.61 -0.16
C ILE A 18 1.55 2.49 -0.71
N ASP A 19 0.72 3.53 -0.57
CA ASP A 19 -0.65 3.56 -1.09
C ASP A 19 -0.64 3.56 -2.63
N SER A 20 0.20 4.39 -3.23
CA SER A 20 0.40 4.44 -4.68
C SER A 20 0.89 3.10 -5.23
N ARG A 21 1.87 2.47 -4.57
CA ARG A 21 2.38 1.14 -4.93
C ARG A 21 1.29 0.07 -4.80
N GLY A 22 0.54 0.08 -3.70
CA GLY A 22 -0.58 -0.84 -3.46
C GLY A 22 -1.65 -0.72 -4.54
N ALA A 23 -2.08 0.50 -4.88
CA ALA A 23 -3.06 0.76 -5.94
C ALA A 23 -2.55 0.34 -7.33
N LYS A 24 -1.24 0.50 -7.61
CA LYS A 24 -0.63 0.00 -8.84
C LYS A 24 -0.71 -1.52 -8.93
N ILE A 25 -0.26 -2.22 -7.88
CA ILE A 25 -0.29 -3.69 -7.83
C ILE A 25 -1.73 -4.19 -7.92
N GLN A 26 -2.68 -3.56 -7.21
CA GLN A 26 -4.10 -3.89 -7.26
C GLN A 26 -4.62 -3.92 -8.69
N ARG A 27 -4.39 -2.82 -9.44
CA ARG A 27 -4.87 -2.69 -10.83
C ARG A 27 -4.27 -3.77 -11.72
N GLU A 28 -2.95 -3.96 -11.65
CA GLU A 28 -2.26 -4.97 -12.47
C GLU A 28 -2.76 -6.39 -12.18
N GLN A 29 -3.00 -6.73 -10.90
CA GLN A 29 -3.53 -8.04 -10.55
C GLN A 29 -5.01 -8.20 -10.91
N LEU A 30 -5.84 -7.18 -10.66
CA LEU A 30 -7.25 -7.18 -11.01
C LEU A 30 -7.45 -7.37 -12.53
N GLU A 31 -6.70 -6.63 -13.36
CA GLU A 31 -6.74 -6.77 -14.81
C GLU A 31 -6.35 -8.20 -15.25
N ARG A 32 -5.29 -8.77 -14.66
CA ARG A 32 -4.86 -10.15 -14.95
C ARG A 32 -5.92 -11.17 -14.53
N THR A 33 -6.47 -11.05 -13.33
CA THR A 33 -7.48 -11.96 -12.80
C THR A 33 -8.77 -11.90 -13.62
N LEU A 34 -9.26 -10.70 -13.95
CA LEU A 34 -10.44 -10.57 -14.82
C LEU A 34 -10.19 -11.17 -16.21
N SER A 35 -9.00 -10.96 -16.77
CA SER A 35 -8.62 -11.55 -18.06
C SER A 35 -8.58 -13.08 -18.01
N GLN A 36 -8.06 -13.67 -16.93
CA GLN A 36 -8.05 -15.13 -16.74
C GLN A 36 -9.45 -15.69 -16.57
N LEU A 37 -10.28 -15.06 -15.73
CA LEU A 37 -11.65 -15.50 -15.51
C LEU A 37 -12.50 -15.44 -16.78
N GLN A 38 -12.27 -14.45 -17.65
CA GLN A 38 -12.93 -14.35 -18.95
C GLN A 38 -12.53 -15.45 -19.94
N GLN A 39 -11.37 -16.09 -19.76
CA GLN A 39 -10.96 -17.25 -20.57
C GLN A 39 -11.73 -18.52 -20.17
N ASP A 40 -12.14 -18.62 -18.91
CA ASP A 40 -12.90 -19.76 -18.37
C ASP A 40 -14.42 -19.62 -18.62
N GLY A 41 -14.90 -18.43 -19.01
CA GLY A 41 -16.29 -18.17 -19.35
C GLY A 41 -16.65 -16.68 -19.30
N GLU A 42 -17.85 -16.32 -19.78
CA GLU A 42 -18.32 -14.93 -19.66
C GLU A 42 -18.58 -14.55 -18.19
N LEU A 43 -18.01 -13.42 -17.77
CA LEU A 43 -18.31 -12.82 -16.47
C LEU A 43 -19.53 -11.92 -16.58
N THR A 44 -20.48 -12.11 -15.67
CA THR A 44 -21.57 -11.14 -15.47
C THR A 44 -21.02 -9.85 -14.83
N ALA A 45 -21.78 -8.75 -14.97
CA ALA A 45 -21.43 -7.48 -14.33
C ALA A 45 -21.27 -7.62 -12.79
N ASP A 46 -22.14 -8.41 -12.15
CA ASP A 46 -22.10 -8.64 -10.70
C ASP A 46 -20.86 -9.44 -10.28
N GLN A 47 -20.46 -10.44 -11.06
CA GLN A 47 -19.25 -11.22 -10.78
C GLN A 47 -18.00 -10.35 -10.92
N ARG A 48 -17.92 -9.53 -11.97
CA ARG A 48 -16.84 -8.57 -12.15
C ARG A 48 -16.75 -7.61 -10.97
N LEU A 49 -17.87 -7.00 -10.58
CA LEU A 49 -17.94 -6.10 -9.44
C LEU A 49 -17.54 -6.78 -8.12
N ALA A 50 -17.87 -8.05 -7.95
CA ALA A 50 -17.47 -8.81 -6.76
C ALA A 50 -15.94 -8.99 -6.69
N VAL A 51 -15.28 -9.27 -7.82
CA VAL A 51 -13.82 -9.38 -7.89
C VAL A 51 -13.14 -8.03 -7.65
N GLU A 52 -13.69 -6.95 -8.23
CA GLU A 52 -13.20 -5.58 -8.01
C GLU A 52 -13.25 -5.22 -6.51
N LYS A 53 -14.40 -5.40 -5.86
CA LYS A 53 -14.57 -5.16 -4.41
C LYS A 53 -13.68 -6.04 -3.54
N LEU A 54 -13.47 -7.30 -3.95
CA LEU A 54 -12.55 -8.18 -3.24
C LEU A 54 -11.12 -7.64 -3.31
N SER A 55 -10.68 -7.20 -4.49
CA SER A 55 -9.33 -6.63 -4.68
C SER A 55 -9.10 -5.40 -3.80
N GLU A 56 -10.10 -4.51 -3.69
CA GLU A 56 -10.05 -3.32 -2.83
C GLU A 56 -9.87 -3.71 -1.36
N ARG A 57 -10.70 -4.63 -0.87
CA ARG A 57 -10.65 -5.09 0.52
C ARG A 57 -9.33 -5.78 0.87
N LEU A 58 -8.75 -6.51 -0.08
CA LEU A 58 -7.46 -7.17 0.12
C LEU A 58 -6.34 -6.13 0.28
N VAL A 59 -6.30 -5.12 -0.59
CA VAL A 59 -5.29 -4.07 -0.51
C VAL A 59 -5.46 -3.20 0.73
N ASP A 60 -6.68 -2.80 1.06
CA ASP A 60 -6.97 -2.07 2.29
C ASP A 60 -6.50 -2.84 3.53
N ARG A 61 -6.78 -4.14 3.58
CA ARG A 61 -6.37 -4.98 4.70
C ARG A 61 -4.85 -5.13 4.78
N LEU A 62 -4.18 -5.27 3.64
CA LEU A 62 -2.73 -5.42 3.58
C LEU A 62 -2.01 -4.13 3.98
N LEU A 63 -2.49 -2.97 3.51
CA LEU A 63 -1.88 -1.67 3.80
C LEU A 63 -2.20 -1.14 5.20
N ALA A 64 -3.21 -1.68 5.88
CA ALA A 64 -3.54 -1.28 7.25
C ALA A 64 -2.36 -1.44 8.23
N VAL A 65 -1.57 -2.51 8.10
CA VAL A 65 -0.40 -2.77 8.96
C VAL A 65 0.72 -1.75 8.75
N PRO A 66 1.28 -1.56 7.53
CA PRO A 66 2.34 -0.58 7.32
C PRO A 66 1.92 0.85 7.65
N ARG A 67 0.68 1.25 7.32
CA ARG A 67 0.13 2.56 7.71
C ARG A 67 0.14 2.73 9.23
N ALA A 68 -0.31 1.73 9.98
CA ALA A 68 -0.34 1.78 11.44
C ALA A 68 1.08 1.84 12.03
N THR A 69 2.01 1.04 11.52
CA THR A 69 3.42 1.05 11.97
C THR A 69 4.09 2.39 11.74
N LEU A 70 3.93 2.98 10.55
CA LEU A 70 4.48 4.30 10.22
C LEU A 70 3.88 5.39 11.11
N GLN A 71 2.56 5.38 11.32
CA GLN A 71 1.89 6.31 12.22
C GLN A 71 2.33 6.16 13.68
N ASP A 72 2.58 4.94 14.14
CA ASP A 72 3.07 4.69 15.50
C ASP A 72 4.51 5.21 15.68
N ALA A 73 5.37 5.00 14.69
CA ALA A 73 6.72 5.57 14.66
C ALA A 73 6.68 7.10 14.70
N ALA A 74 5.82 7.74 13.89
CA ALA A 74 5.63 9.20 13.90
C ALA A 74 5.23 9.73 15.28
N ARG A 75 4.32 9.04 15.98
CA ARG A 75 3.88 9.44 17.33
C ARG A 75 5.00 9.36 18.37
N SER A 76 5.98 8.49 18.16
CA SER A 76 7.12 8.35 19.08
C SER A 76 8.17 9.45 18.92
N ALA A 77 8.10 10.28 17.86
CA ALA A 77 9.06 11.35 17.54
C ALA A 77 10.52 10.87 17.61
N ASP A 78 10.74 9.63 17.20
CA ASP A 78 12.02 8.92 17.21
C ASP A 78 12.42 8.66 15.76
N ASP A 79 13.32 9.50 15.24
CA ASP A 79 13.74 9.47 13.84
C ASP A 79 14.30 8.09 13.44
N GLU A 80 15.02 7.40 14.33
CA GLU A 80 15.57 6.06 14.07
C GLU A 80 14.45 5.02 13.89
N ARG A 81 13.36 5.13 14.66
CA ARG A 81 12.17 4.28 14.48
C ARG A 81 11.43 4.60 13.20
N ILE A 82 11.35 5.89 12.82
CA ILE A 82 10.69 6.31 11.58
C ILE A 82 11.46 5.75 10.39
N GLU A 83 12.79 5.91 10.36
CA GLU A 83 13.66 5.35 9.32
C GLU A 83 13.53 3.83 9.22
N THR A 84 13.56 3.14 10.36
CA THR A 84 13.38 1.70 10.41
C THR A 84 12.02 1.30 9.85
N ALA A 85 10.94 1.98 10.25
CA ALA A 85 9.59 1.70 9.76
C ALA A 85 9.48 1.90 8.25
N ILE A 86 10.07 2.96 7.70
CA ILE A 86 10.10 3.20 6.24
C ILE A 86 10.86 2.08 5.52
N SER A 87 12.06 1.71 5.99
CA SER A 87 12.87 0.66 5.35
C SER A 87 12.19 -0.71 5.31
N LEU A 88 11.24 -0.97 6.19
CA LEU A 88 10.49 -2.23 6.23
C LEU A 88 9.42 -2.32 5.14
N PHE A 89 8.96 -1.17 4.63
CA PHE A 89 7.76 -1.10 3.78
C PHE A 89 7.96 -0.42 2.42
N GLU A 90 9.08 0.28 2.21
CA GLU A 90 9.51 0.78 0.89
C GLU A 90 10.47 -0.19 0.20
#